data_AF-A0A3N4IJ30-F1
#
_entry.id   AF-A0A3N4IJ30-F1
#
_cell.length_a   1.000
_cell.length_b   1.000
_cell.length_c   1.000
_cell.angle_alpha   90.00
_cell.angle_beta   90.00
_cell.angle_gamma   90.00
#
_symmetry.space_group_name_H-M   'P 1'
#
loop_
_entity.id
_entity.type
_entity.pdbx_description
1 polymer ?
#
loop_
_entity_poly.entity_id
_entity_poly.type
_entity_poly.pdbx_seq_one_letter_code
_entity_poly.pdbx_strand_id
1 'polypeptide(L)'
;MYFHGTPWICGSLTKDEISFPLCLDDTASRVLFDRPYISHQFPSRPETMASLTEEQIRRALLSLAFILLELCFGSAILSNELIENQTIGMQLDVATKWQQKVYEEFGERYGDAVRGCIYPNFLRPVDSDNRNFCESSLQEGVYAVVFKPLDETLKFFVRD
;
A
#
# COMPACT_ATOMS: atom_id res chain seq x y z
N MET A 1 29.58 13.45 2.23
CA MET A 1 28.68 12.71 3.14
C MET A 1 28.24 11.48 2.36
N TYR A 2 28.70 10.28 2.73
CA TYR A 2 28.38 9.05 2.01
C TYR A 2 27.26 8.31 2.74
N PHE A 3 26.11 8.19 2.09
CA PHE A 3 24.95 7.47 2.62
C PHE A 3 25.12 5.97 2.37
N HIS A 4 25.97 5.32 3.17
CA HIS A 4 26.07 3.87 3.20
C HIS A 4 24.80 3.30 3.85
N GLY A 5 23.86 2.80 3.03
CA GLY A 5 22.69 2.05 3.53
C GLY A 5 21.39 2.22 2.73
N THR A 6 21.32 3.18 1.81
CA THR A 6 20.10 3.48 1.05
C THR A 6 20.38 3.37 -0.46
N PRO A 7 20.30 2.17 -1.07
CA PRO A 7 20.66 1.96 -2.47
C PRO A 7 19.78 2.71 -3.48
N TRP A 8 18.63 3.25 -3.04
CA TRP A 8 17.77 4.13 -3.84
C TRP A 8 18.19 5.60 -3.82
N ILE A 9 19.14 5.99 -2.97
CA ILE A 9 19.75 7.33 -2.98
C ILE A 9 21.03 7.23 -3.80
N CYS A 10 20.90 7.37 -5.11
CA CYS A 10 22.03 7.37 -6.03
C CYS A 10 22.82 8.68 -5.92
N GLY A 11 23.88 8.69 -5.12
CA GLY A 11 24.88 9.77 -5.12
C GLY A 11 24.71 10.83 -4.01
N SER A 12 25.26 12.02 -4.26
CA SER A 12 25.20 13.15 -3.33
C SER A 12 23.89 13.92 -3.49
N LEU A 13 23.04 13.93 -2.47
CA LEU A 13 21.82 14.74 -2.43
C LEU A 13 22.17 16.23 -2.64
N THR A 14 21.49 16.84 -3.60
CA THR A 14 21.49 18.28 -3.82
C THR A 14 20.44 18.94 -2.94
N LYS A 15 20.57 20.25 -2.71
CA LYS A 15 19.64 21.01 -1.85
C LYS A 15 18.20 20.97 -2.37
N ASP A 16 18.03 20.86 -3.69
CA ASP A 16 16.72 20.86 -4.35
C ASP A 16 15.97 19.53 -4.16
N GLU A 17 16.70 18.46 -3.83
CA GLU A 17 16.14 17.14 -3.51
C GLU A 17 15.73 17.03 -2.03
N ILE A 18 15.93 18.06 -1.22
CA ILE A 18 15.58 18.06 0.21
C ILE A 18 14.49 19.12 0.44
N SER A 19 13.28 18.67 0.77
CA SER A 19 12.13 19.53 1.01
C SER A 19 11.58 19.38 2.42
N PHE A 20 11.04 20.47 2.96
CA PHE A 20 10.27 20.48 4.20
C PHE A 20 8.81 20.74 3.82
N PRO A 21 7.89 19.78 4.00
CA PRO A 21 6.50 19.97 3.65
C PRO A 21 5.92 21.13 4.45
N LEU A 22 5.35 22.10 3.75
CA LEU A 22 4.71 23.27 4.35
C LEU A 22 3.20 23.07 4.33
N CYS A 23 2.55 23.34 5.47
CA CYS A 23 1.12 23.61 5.53
C CYS A 23 0.92 25.01 5.02
N LEU A 24 0.28 25.14 3.86
CA LEU A 24 -0.14 26.42 3.31
C LEU A 24 -1.56 26.68 3.81
N ASP A 25 -1.66 27.21 5.03
CA ASP A 25 -2.90 27.81 5.52
C ASP A 25 -2.88 29.30 5.17
N ASP A 26 -4.07 29.89 5.00
CA ASP A 26 -4.30 31.27 4.49
C ASP A 26 -3.62 32.39 5.30
N THR A 27 -2.99 32.07 6.43
CA THR A 27 -2.41 33.05 7.37
C THR A 27 -0.94 32.84 7.73
N ALA A 28 -0.36 31.65 7.51
CA ALA A 28 1.08 31.42 7.68
C ALA A 28 1.52 30.05 7.13
N SER A 29 2.69 30.00 6.50
CA SER A 29 3.37 28.75 6.16
C SER A 29 3.97 28.12 7.42
N ARG A 30 3.43 26.97 7.85
CA ARG A 30 3.97 26.19 8.96
C ARG A 30 4.64 24.93 8.42
N VAL A 31 5.83 24.61 8.91
CA VAL A 31 6.47 23.32 8.61
C VAL A 31 5.65 22.21 9.25
N LEU A 32 5.14 21.27 8.44
CA LEU A 32 4.30 20.14 8.91
C LEU A 32 5.13 19.12 9.68
N PHE A 33 6.39 18.96 9.29
CA PHE A 33 7.29 17.96 9.83
C PHE A 33 8.68 18.56 10.02
N ASP A 34 9.22 18.44 11.23
CA ASP A 34 10.56 18.93 11.58
C ASP A 34 11.71 18.08 10.99
N ARG A 35 11.39 17.17 10.06
CA ARG A 35 12.37 16.27 9.42
C ARG A 35 12.41 16.51 7.91
N PRO A 36 13.60 16.51 7.29
CA PRO A 36 13.74 16.70 5.85
C PRO A 36 13.18 15.50 5.08
N TYR A 37 12.43 15.79 4.02
CA TYR A 37 11.96 14.80 3.05
C TYR A 37 12.84 14.83 1.81
N ILE A 38 13.04 13.68 1.19
CA ILE A 38 13.78 13.59 -0.07
C ILE A 38 12.77 13.66 -1.21
N SER A 39 12.79 14.75 -1.98
CA SER A 39 12.05 14.91 -3.23
C SER A 39 12.83 14.23 -4.34
N HIS A 40 12.53 12.96 -4.59
CA HIS A 40 13.04 12.26 -5.76
C HIS A 40 12.04 12.43 -6.90
N GLN A 41 12.47 12.97 -8.03
CA GLN A 41 11.70 12.85 -9.27
C GLN A 41 11.76 11.39 -9.69
N PHE A 42 10.77 10.60 -9.31
CA PHE A 42 10.57 9.31 -9.96
C PHE A 42 10.35 9.60 -11.44
N PRO A 43 10.98 8.85 -12.37
CA PRO A 43 10.76 9.06 -13.79
C PRO A 43 9.25 9.09 -14.02
N SER A 44 8.76 10.22 -14.55
CA SER A 44 7.36 10.38 -14.90
C SER A 44 7.00 9.20 -15.77
N ARG A 45 6.10 8.37 -15.23
CA ARG A 45 5.62 7.12 -15.80
C ARG A 45 5.53 7.25 -17.33
N PRO A 46 6.08 6.30 -18.12
CA PRO A 46 5.89 6.35 -19.57
C PRO A 46 4.41 6.53 -19.86
N GLU A 47 4.07 7.51 -20.70
CA GLU A 47 2.71 8.02 -21.00
C GLU A 47 1.73 6.98 -21.56
N THR A 48 2.13 5.72 -21.60
CA THR A 48 1.26 4.59 -21.81
C THR A 48 1.03 3.91 -20.46
N MET A 49 0.16 4.49 -19.62
CA MET A 49 -0.58 3.65 -18.70
C MET A 49 -1.43 2.71 -19.56
N ALA A 50 -0.88 1.55 -19.90
CA ALA A 50 -1.74 0.43 -20.23
C ALA A 50 -2.71 0.31 -19.07
N SER A 51 -4.00 0.44 -19.35
CA SER A 51 -5.08 0.23 -18.38
C SER A 51 -4.75 -1.04 -17.60
N LEU A 52 -4.49 -0.91 -16.29
CA LEU A 52 -4.17 -2.07 -15.47
C LEU A 52 -5.35 -3.03 -15.58
N THR A 53 -5.06 -4.26 -15.95
CA THR A 53 -6.09 -5.29 -15.97
C THR A 53 -6.54 -5.58 -14.55
N GLU A 54 -7.80 -5.95 -14.38
CA GLU A 54 -8.36 -6.38 -13.09
C GLU A 54 -7.48 -7.43 -12.40
N GLU A 55 -6.90 -8.32 -13.20
CA GLU A 55 -6.01 -9.38 -12.75
C GLU A 55 -4.67 -8.84 -12.21
N GLN A 56 -4.10 -7.80 -12.82
CA GLN A 56 -2.92 -7.13 -12.29
C GLN A 56 -3.22 -6.40 -10.98
N ILE A 57 -4.40 -5.78 -10.88
CA ILE A 57 -4.84 -5.10 -9.66
C ILE A 57 -5.06 -6.12 -8.53
N ARG A 58 -5.73 -7.24 -8.81
CA ARG A 58 -5.92 -8.33 -7.83
C ARG A 58 -4.59 -8.89 -7.34
N ARG A 59 -3.64 -9.12 -8.24
CA ARG A 59 -2.29 -9.57 -7.84
C ARG A 59 -1.59 -8.55 -6.96
N ALA A 60 -1.63 -7.27 -7.29
CA ALA A 60 -1.04 -6.22 -6.47
C ALA A 60 -1.67 -6.14 -5.07
N LEU A 61 -3.00 -6.24 -4.98
CA LEU A 61 -3.72 -6.27 -3.70
C LEU A 61 -3.42 -7.53 -2.89
N LEU A 62 -3.30 -8.69 -3.54
CA LEU A 62 -2.92 -9.91 -2.86
C LEU A 62 -1.49 -9.83 -2.31
N SER A 63 -0.54 -9.27 -3.07
CA SER A 63 0.80 -8.98 -2.57
C SER A 63 0.78 -8.02 -1.38
N LEU A 64 -0.07 -6.98 -1.42
CA LEU A 64 -0.26 -6.08 -0.29
C LEU A 64 -0.80 -6.81 0.94
N ALA A 65 -1.75 -7.75 0.77
CA ALA A 65 -2.27 -8.57 1.87
C ALA A 65 -1.12 -9.35 2.55
N PHE A 66 -0.23 -9.95 1.77
CA PHE A 66 0.92 -10.66 2.33
C PHE A 66 1.87 -9.72 3.08
N ILE A 67 2.21 -8.57 2.53
CA ILE A 67 3.05 -7.58 3.23
C ILE A 67 2.41 -7.20 4.57
N LEU A 68 1.10 -6.93 4.61
CA LEU A 68 0.40 -6.60 5.84
C LEU A 68 0.42 -7.76 6.84
N LEU A 69 0.27 -9.00 6.37
CA LEU A 69 0.36 -10.19 7.22
C LEU A 69 1.79 -10.36 7.79
N GLU A 70 2.82 -10.20 6.96
CA GLU A 70 4.21 -10.33 7.38
C GLU A 70 4.62 -9.25 8.39
N LEU A 71 4.13 -8.02 8.20
CA LEU A 71 4.31 -6.93 9.16
C LEU A 71 3.64 -7.24 10.51
N CYS A 72 2.47 -7.88 10.52
CA CYS A 72 1.80 -8.30 11.74
C CYS A 72 2.60 -9.35 12.50
N PHE A 73 2.99 -10.43 11.82
CA PHE A 73 3.60 -11.59 12.48
C PHE A 73 5.13 -11.51 12.58
N GLY A 74 5.75 -10.47 12.03
CA GLY A 74 7.20 -10.30 12.00
C GLY A 74 7.95 -11.45 11.31
N SER A 75 7.27 -12.19 10.45
CA SER A 75 7.80 -13.38 9.78
C SER A 75 7.39 -13.41 8.32
N ALA A 76 8.30 -13.87 7.47
CA ALA A 76 8.01 -14.09 6.06
C ALA A 76 7.04 -15.27 5.92
N ILE A 77 5.80 -14.98 5.52
CA ILE A 77 4.74 -15.99 5.36
C ILE A 77 4.91 -16.70 4.02
N LEU A 78 5.46 -15.99 3.03
CA LEU A 78 5.87 -16.55 1.77
C LEU A 78 7.38 -16.36 1.62
N SER A 79 8.12 -17.45 1.44
CA SER A 79 9.47 -17.35 0.91
C SER A 79 9.41 -17.02 -0.59
N ASN A 80 10.36 -16.25 -1.12
CA ASN A 80 10.41 -15.90 -2.54
C ASN A 80 10.27 -17.11 -3.48
N GLU A 81 10.80 -18.28 -3.09
CA GLU A 81 10.72 -19.53 -3.86
C GLU A 81 9.31 -20.13 -3.93
N LEU A 82 8.45 -19.84 -2.95
CA LEU A 82 7.06 -20.31 -2.91
C LEU A 82 6.13 -19.44 -3.74
N ILE A 83 6.43 -18.14 -3.92
CA ILE A 83 5.59 -17.21 -4.68
C ILE A 83 5.63 -17.52 -6.17
N GLU A 84 6.81 -17.84 -6.70
CA GLU A 84 7.01 -18.08 -8.14
C GLU A 84 6.39 -19.40 -8.62
N ASN A 85 6.22 -20.38 -7.72
CA ASN A 85 5.71 -21.72 -8.06
C ASN A 85 4.25 -21.96 -7.64
N GLN A 86 3.62 -21.05 -6.89
CA GLN A 86 2.24 -21.22 -6.42
C GLN A 86 1.23 -20.56 -7.35
N THR A 87 0.09 -21.22 -7.53
CA THR A 87 -1.05 -20.62 -8.22
C THR A 87 -1.68 -19.53 -7.34
N ILE A 88 -2.36 -18.57 -7.96
CA ILE A 88 -3.09 -17.50 -7.24
C ILE A 88 -4.08 -18.10 -6.23
N GLY A 89 -4.69 -19.24 -6.53
CA GLY A 89 -5.60 -19.94 -5.61
C GLY A 89 -4.90 -20.41 -4.33
N MET A 90 -3.70 -20.99 -4.45
CA MET A 90 -2.91 -21.42 -3.29
C MET A 90 -2.51 -20.23 -2.42
N GLN A 91 -2.09 -19.13 -3.04
CA GLN A 91 -1.77 -17.89 -2.32
C GLN A 91 -3.01 -17.35 -1.59
N LEU A 92 -4.19 -17.36 -2.22
CA LEU A 92 -5.43 -16.94 -1.58
C LEU A 92 -5.78 -17.78 -0.35
N ASP A 93 -5.63 -19.10 -0.44
CA ASP A 93 -5.89 -20.02 0.69
C ASP A 93 -4.96 -19.75 1.87
N VAL A 94 -3.67 -19.49 1.59
CA VAL A 94 -2.69 -19.12 2.63
C VAL A 94 -3.08 -17.79 3.24
N ALA A 95 -3.30 -16.74 2.44
CA ALA A 95 -3.66 -15.42 2.93
C ALA A 95 -4.93 -15.47 3.81
N THR A 96 -5.94 -16.24 3.40
CA THR A 96 -7.21 -16.40 4.14
C THR A 96 -7.00 -17.07 5.49
N LYS A 97 -6.15 -18.11 5.57
CA LYS A 97 -5.83 -18.78 6.84
C LYS A 97 -5.13 -17.85 7.83
N TRP A 98 -4.20 -17.03 7.35
CA TRP A 98 -3.47 -16.08 8.18
C TRP A 98 -4.33 -14.88 8.57
N GLN A 99 -5.24 -14.46 7.70
CA GLN A 99 -6.18 -13.37 7.96
C GLN A 99 -7.09 -13.67 9.16
N GLN A 100 -7.51 -14.92 9.36
CA GLN A 100 -8.27 -15.31 10.56
C GLN A 100 -7.48 -15.05 11.86
N LYS A 101 -6.17 -15.34 11.87
CA LYS A 101 -5.31 -15.09 13.03
C LYS A 101 -5.12 -13.60 13.31
N VAL A 102 -5.11 -12.77 12.27
CA VAL A 102 -5.01 -11.31 12.44
C VAL A 102 -6.19 -10.77 13.25
N TYR A 103 -7.40 -11.25 13.00
CA TYR A 103 -8.56 -10.83 13.80
C TYR A 103 -8.40 -11.16 15.28
N GLU A 104 -7.79 -12.31 15.59
CA GLU A 104 -7.59 -12.78 16.96
C GLU A 104 -6.49 -11.99 17.70
N GLU A 105 -5.40 -11.62 17.02
CA GLU A 105 -4.23 -11.01 17.65
C GLU A 105 -4.14 -9.48 17.50
N PHE A 106 -4.65 -8.91 16.41
CA PHE A 106 -4.46 -7.50 16.04
C PHE A 106 -5.78 -6.72 15.87
N GLY A 107 -6.91 -7.39 16.06
CA GLY A 107 -8.23 -6.80 16.11
C GLY A 107 -8.90 -6.56 14.75
N GLU A 108 -10.16 -6.13 14.82
CA GLU A 108 -11.06 -6.05 13.67
C GLU A 108 -10.57 -5.10 12.57
N ARG A 109 -10.03 -3.92 12.94
CA ARG A 109 -9.66 -2.88 11.96
C ARG A 109 -8.52 -3.29 11.06
N TYR A 110 -7.47 -3.89 11.63
CA TYR A 110 -6.35 -4.39 10.83
C TYR A 110 -6.76 -5.64 10.03
N GLY A 111 -7.55 -6.54 10.65
CA GLY A 111 -8.11 -7.71 9.97
C GLY A 111 -8.98 -7.34 8.76
N ASP A 112 -9.75 -6.27 8.86
CA ASP A 112 -10.58 -5.73 7.78
C ASP A 112 -9.75 -5.15 6.64
N ALA A 113 -8.65 -4.46 6.93
CA ALA A 113 -7.73 -3.98 5.90
C ALA A 113 -7.12 -5.15 5.09
N VAL A 114 -6.66 -6.19 5.80
CA VAL A 114 -6.11 -7.40 5.16
C VAL A 114 -7.19 -8.11 4.34
N ARG A 115 -8.39 -8.27 4.90
CA ARG A 115 -9.54 -8.85 4.18
C ARG A 115 -9.88 -8.07 2.92
N GLY A 116 -9.84 -6.75 3.00
CA GLY A 116 -10.08 -5.83 1.91
C GLY A 116 -9.10 -5.99 0.74
N CYS A 117 -7.86 -6.39 1.05
CA CYS A 117 -6.84 -6.73 0.06
C CYS A 117 -7.10 -8.10 -0.61
N ILE A 118 -7.54 -9.09 0.17
CA ILE A 118 -7.82 -10.46 -0.33
C ILE A 118 -9.11 -10.51 -1.16
N TYR A 119 -10.14 -9.79 -0.71
CA TYR A 119 -11.48 -9.77 -1.32
C TYR A 119 -11.91 -8.33 -1.65
N PRO A 120 -11.31 -7.70 -2.66
CA PRO A 120 -11.65 -6.33 -3.03
C PRO A 120 -13.03 -6.25 -3.68
N ASN A 121 -14.03 -5.93 -2.88
CA ASN A 121 -15.44 -5.85 -3.31
C ASN A 121 -15.70 -4.75 -4.35
N PHE A 122 -14.83 -3.73 -4.41
CA PHE A 122 -14.92 -2.62 -5.37
C PHE A 122 -14.45 -2.99 -6.78
N LEU A 123 -13.85 -4.18 -6.97
CA LEU A 123 -13.51 -4.70 -8.30
C LEU A 123 -14.66 -5.47 -8.96
N ARG A 124 -15.84 -5.57 -8.32
CA ARG A 124 -16.99 -6.21 -8.95
C ARG A 124 -17.48 -5.36 -10.14
N PRO A 125 -17.75 -5.96 -11.30
CA PRO A 125 -18.30 -5.22 -12.43
C PRO A 125 -19.73 -4.82 -12.08
N VAL A 126 -19.98 -3.51 -12.02
CA VAL A 126 -21.35 -2.98 -11.89
C VAL A 126 -22.07 -3.08 -13.23
N ASP A 127 -21.37 -2.99 -14.37
CA ASP A 127 -21.95 -3.19 -15.70
C ASP A 127 -20.92 -3.78 -16.67
N SER A 128 -21.33 -4.77 -17.45
CA SER A 128 -20.48 -5.66 -18.24
C SER A 128 -19.89 -5.08 -19.54
N ASP A 129 -19.90 -3.76 -19.74
CA ASP A 129 -19.57 -3.18 -21.06
C ASP A 129 -18.46 -2.12 -21.07
N ASN A 130 -17.77 -1.86 -19.96
CA ASN A 130 -16.61 -0.97 -19.99
C ASN A 130 -15.54 -1.43 -18.99
N ARG A 131 -14.61 -2.29 -19.46
CA ARG A 131 -13.49 -2.85 -18.67
C ARG A 131 -12.37 -1.84 -18.37
N ASN A 132 -12.65 -0.55 -18.48
CA ASN A 132 -11.72 0.51 -18.14
C ASN A 132 -12.05 0.96 -16.72
N PHE A 133 -11.31 0.44 -15.74
CA PHE A 133 -11.34 0.99 -14.38
C PHE A 133 -10.88 2.45 -14.46
N CYS A 134 -11.74 3.37 -14.05
CA CYS A 134 -11.30 4.73 -13.80
C CYS A 134 -10.31 4.68 -12.63
N GLU A 135 -9.10 5.21 -12.84
CA GLU A 135 -8.05 5.23 -11.81
C GLU A 135 -8.56 5.86 -10.51
N SER A 136 -9.41 6.89 -10.61
CA SER A 136 -10.03 7.55 -9.46
C SER A 136 -10.95 6.63 -8.66
N SER A 137 -11.78 5.81 -9.30
CA SER A 137 -12.68 4.88 -8.58
C SER A 137 -11.90 3.73 -7.94
N LEU A 138 -10.79 3.32 -8.55
CA LEU A 138 -9.89 2.33 -7.97
C LEU A 138 -9.20 2.88 -6.72
N GLN A 139 -8.62 4.08 -6.82
CA GLN A 139 -7.94 4.73 -5.69
C GLN A 139 -8.89 4.95 -4.51
N GLU A 140 -10.10 5.43 -4.77
CA GLU A 140 -11.12 5.64 -3.74
C GLU A 140 -11.55 4.32 -3.09
N GLY A 141 -11.76 3.26 -3.88
CA GLY A 141 -12.09 1.93 -3.38
C GLY A 141 -10.98 1.34 -2.50
N VAL A 142 -9.72 1.42 -2.95
CA VAL A 142 -8.56 0.96 -2.17
C VAL A 142 -8.40 1.77 -0.88
N TYR A 143 -8.57 3.09 -0.94
CA TYR A 143 -8.50 3.95 0.23
C TYR A 143 -9.56 3.58 1.27
N ALA A 144 -10.82 3.46 0.83
CA ALA A 144 -11.93 3.17 1.72
C ALA A 144 -11.82 1.79 2.38
N VAL A 145 -11.33 0.79 1.65
CA VAL A 145 -11.32 -0.62 2.09
C VAL A 145 -10.03 -1.02 2.80
N VAL A 146 -8.89 -0.42 2.45
CA VAL A 146 -7.58 -0.83 2.98
C VAL A 146 -6.97 0.25 3.85
N PHE A 147 -6.83 1.48 3.35
CA PHE A 147 -6.08 2.52 4.07
C PHE A 147 -6.86 3.13 5.22
N LYS A 148 -8.17 3.34 5.07
CA LYS A 148 -9.00 3.92 6.13
C LYS A 148 -8.98 3.05 7.42
N PRO A 149 -9.19 1.72 7.37
CA PRO A 149 -9.05 0.89 8.58
C PRO A 149 -7.64 0.90 9.19
N LEU A 150 -6.58 0.97 8.36
CA LEU A 150 -5.20 1.09 8.85
C LEU A 150 -4.94 2.44 9.54
N ASP A 151 -5.42 3.55 8.98
CA ASP A 151 -5.31 4.88 9.57
C ASP A 151 -6.06 4.95 10.92
N GLU A 152 -7.24 4.35 11.00
CA GLU A 152 -7.98 4.22 12.26
C GLU A 152 -7.27 3.33 13.29
N THR A 153 -6.52 2.33 12.83
CA THR A 153 -5.67 1.48 13.69
C THR A 153 -4.48 2.27 14.23
N LEU A 154 -3.79 3.05 13.39
CA LEU A 154 -2.68 3.90 13.84
C LEU A 154 -3.13 4.97 14.84
N LYS A 155 -4.27 5.62 14.59
CA LYS A 155 -4.85 6.60 15.51
C LYS A 155 -5.23 6.01 16.87
N PHE A 156 -5.55 4.73 16.92
CA PHE A 156 -5.78 4.02 18.17
C PHE A 156 -4.47 3.88 18.94
N PHE A 157 -3.41 3.37 18.31
CA PHE A 157 -2.10 3.16 18.96
C PHE A 157 -1.36 4.45 19.34
N VAL A 158 -1.62 5.59 18.70
CA VAL A 158 -0.98 6.88 19.04
C VAL A 158 -1.66 7.60 20.22
N ARG A 159 -2.85 7.12 20.65
CA ARG A 159 -3.61 7.72 21.76
C ARG A 159 -3.33 7.08 23.12
N ASP A 160 -2.60 5.98 23.16
CA ASP A 160 -2.10 5.32 24.38
C ASP A 160 -0.62 5.69 24.63
#